data_AF-A0A8S3PQC8-F1
#
_entry.id   AF-A0A8S3PQC8-F1
#
_cell.length_a   1.000
_cell.length_b   1.000
_cell.length_c   1.000
_cell.angle_alpha   90.00
_cell.angle_beta   90.00
_cell.angle_gamma   90.00
#
_symmetry.space_group_name_H-M   'P 1'
#
loop_
_entity.id
_entity.type
_entity.pdbx_description
1 polymer ?
#
loop_
_entity_poly.entity_id
_entity_poly.type
_entity_poly.pdbx_seq_one_letter_code
_entity_poly.pdbx_strand_id
1 'polypeptide(L)'
;MDELDKRITCSSGHKRKKSFQGSFLQFLQDLDCKHLSVCTPDDIRRFLIWKDFSGKTTIHGVHCKHLGQKGEFDCFCPKRLASGTVEGVINQLVNIFDDNGFGRYWDIFSKSGNPACAPIVKEYLKLIREEQASAHVLPKQAKPIFLSKIKAMCSYIDREIKSPGLSLRERYILYRDRAWMKLQFFAGDRASDLSLVVAQEVKVLNDNSGLVFQHTFGKTLRGDKGKSNRFVIKKCDDLSICPVQGLLDYVNFCQVSTVDMSVGYLFRIVSEKGRVLDKAVNYSVMYERLRYYLSLLGIYEGETPHSFRSGCAVTMALSGAAENVDQAMKHIGWFGRTSAEYYSRIHTLVDAGSIALRLSQVANGSENIETVFKEQADYSSLVHVFNKE
;
A
#
# COMPACT_ATOMS: atom_id res chain seq x y z
N MET A 1 5.60 27.27 4.19
CA MET A 1 4.48 26.34 4.43
C MET A 1 3.29 26.62 3.51
N ASP A 2 2.95 27.89 3.26
CA ASP A 2 1.80 28.31 2.44
C ASP A 2 1.86 27.98 0.94
N GLU A 3 3.04 27.86 0.33
CA GLU A 3 3.16 27.60 -1.10
C GLU A 3 2.88 26.12 -1.49
N LEU A 4 3.14 25.20 -0.55
CA LEU A 4 2.88 23.77 -0.73
C LEU A 4 1.38 23.44 -0.65
N ASP A 5 0.63 24.15 0.20
CA ASP A 5 -0.80 23.88 0.43
C ASP A 5 -1.71 24.36 -0.71
N LYS A 6 -1.30 25.39 -1.46
CA LYS A 6 -2.04 25.90 -2.63
C LYS A 6 -2.22 24.85 -3.76
N ARG A 7 -1.39 23.80 -3.80
CA ARG A 7 -1.39 22.81 -4.89
C ARG A 7 -2.25 21.57 -4.66
N ILE A 8 -2.83 21.35 -3.47
CA ILE A 8 -3.28 19.99 -3.05
C ILE A 8 -4.82 19.82 -2.92
N THR A 9 -5.63 20.84 -3.20
CA THR A 9 -7.08 20.85 -2.84
C THR A 9 -8.05 20.10 -3.78
N CYS A 10 -7.60 19.39 -4.83
CA CYS A 10 -8.53 18.73 -5.77
C CYS A 10 -8.80 17.23 -5.49
N SER A 11 -10.04 16.93 -5.07
CA SER A 11 -10.65 15.60 -4.98
C SER A 11 -10.48 14.76 -6.27
N SER A 12 -9.81 13.61 -6.17
CA SER A 12 -9.20 12.92 -7.33
C SER A 12 -9.78 11.52 -7.62
N GLY A 13 -10.67 10.98 -6.79
CA GLY A 13 -11.20 9.60 -6.97
C GLY A 13 -12.32 9.51 -8.01
N HIS A 14 -13.35 10.36 -7.90
CA HIS A 14 -14.50 10.37 -8.80
C HIS A 14 -14.16 10.97 -10.18
N LYS A 15 -13.30 12.00 -10.22
CA LYS A 15 -12.77 12.58 -11.47
C LYS A 15 -11.96 11.58 -12.28
N ARG A 16 -11.17 10.71 -11.62
CA ARG A 16 -10.34 9.69 -12.31
C ARG A 16 -11.17 8.58 -12.99
N LYS A 17 -12.29 8.13 -12.39
CA LYS A 17 -13.15 7.11 -13.01
C LYS A 17 -13.82 7.66 -14.29
N LYS A 18 -14.34 8.89 -14.24
CA LYS A 18 -14.91 9.57 -15.42
C LYS A 18 -13.86 9.86 -16.51
N SER A 19 -12.64 10.24 -16.14
CA SER A 19 -11.57 10.50 -17.12
C SER A 19 -11.07 9.23 -17.82
N PHE A 20 -11.02 8.09 -17.11
CA PHE A 20 -10.60 6.83 -17.70
C PHE A 20 -11.65 6.27 -18.68
N GLN A 21 -12.93 6.22 -18.27
CA GLN A 21 -14.01 5.77 -19.15
C GLN A 21 -14.10 6.65 -20.41
N GLY A 22 -13.99 7.97 -20.27
CA GLY A 22 -13.93 8.88 -21.42
C GLY A 22 -12.77 8.57 -22.37
N SER A 23 -11.57 8.33 -21.84
CA SER A 23 -10.40 7.95 -22.65
C SER A 23 -10.58 6.60 -23.36
N PHE A 24 -11.26 5.64 -22.75
CA PHE A 24 -11.52 4.34 -23.38
C PHE A 24 -12.58 4.46 -24.49
N LEU A 25 -13.67 5.18 -24.24
CA LEU A 25 -14.71 5.41 -25.25
C LEU A 25 -14.15 6.21 -26.44
N GLN A 26 -13.32 7.22 -26.19
CA GLN A 26 -12.64 7.95 -27.25
C GLN A 26 -11.73 7.04 -28.08
N PHE A 27 -10.96 6.17 -27.42
CA PHE A 27 -10.12 5.20 -28.14
C PHE A 27 -10.94 4.28 -29.05
N LEU A 28 -12.10 3.79 -28.59
CA LEU A 28 -12.98 2.96 -29.42
C LEU A 28 -13.52 3.73 -30.63
N GLN A 29 -13.86 5.01 -30.43
CA GLN A 29 -14.28 5.90 -31.51
C GLN A 29 -13.16 6.10 -32.54
N ASP A 30 -11.95 6.39 -32.08
CA ASP A 30 -10.78 6.64 -32.94
C ASP A 30 -10.33 5.38 -33.69
N LEU A 31 -10.57 4.19 -33.12
CA LEU A 31 -10.16 2.92 -33.73
C LEU A 31 -10.99 2.59 -34.97
N ASP A 32 -12.32 2.60 -34.86
CA ASP A 32 -13.26 2.18 -35.92
C ASP A 32 -14.71 2.68 -35.65
N CYS A 33 -14.87 3.84 -35.01
CA CYS A 33 -16.19 4.35 -34.57
C CYS A 33 -16.98 3.36 -33.69
N LYS A 34 -16.25 2.52 -32.93
CA LYS A 34 -16.84 1.48 -32.07
C LYS A 34 -17.38 2.08 -30.78
N HIS A 35 -18.29 1.35 -30.17
CA HIS A 35 -18.88 1.63 -28.85
C HIS A 35 -18.99 0.31 -28.06
N LEU A 36 -19.40 0.38 -26.79
CA LEU A 36 -19.30 -0.76 -25.87
C LEU A 36 -19.96 -2.05 -26.39
N SER A 37 -21.15 -1.97 -27.02
CA SER A 37 -21.88 -3.16 -27.51
C SER A 37 -21.23 -3.86 -28.70
N VAL A 38 -20.32 -3.21 -29.42
CA VAL A 38 -19.58 -3.81 -30.55
C VAL A 38 -18.10 -4.01 -30.24
N CYS A 39 -17.68 -3.75 -28.99
CA CYS A 39 -16.30 -3.92 -28.57
C CYS A 39 -15.95 -5.41 -28.47
N THR A 40 -14.87 -5.81 -29.13
CA THR A 40 -14.38 -7.20 -29.10
C THR A 40 -13.24 -7.37 -28.09
N PRO A 41 -12.92 -8.61 -27.68
CA PRO A 41 -11.72 -8.88 -26.90
C PRO A 41 -10.42 -8.38 -27.52
N ASP A 42 -10.35 -8.34 -28.86
CA ASP A 42 -9.18 -7.84 -29.58
C ASP A 42 -9.06 -6.31 -29.48
N ASP A 43 -10.18 -5.59 -29.43
CA ASP A 43 -10.19 -4.15 -29.18
C ASP A 43 -9.70 -3.81 -27.77
N ILE A 44 -10.03 -4.66 -26.78
CA ILE A 44 -9.46 -4.56 -25.43
C ILE A 44 -7.94 -4.73 -25.49
N ARG A 45 -7.44 -5.74 -26.20
CA ARG A 45 -6.00 -5.96 -26.37
C ARG A 45 -5.32 -4.78 -27.04
N ARG A 46 -5.89 -4.22 -28.12
CA ARG A 46 -5.38 -3.00 -28.78
C ARG A 46 -5.34 -1.81 -27.82
N PHE A 47 -6.36 -1.62 -27.00
CA PHE A 47 -6.36 -0.56 -26.00
C PHE A 47 -5.26 -0.74 -24.95
N LEU A 48 -4.99 -1.98 -24.51
CA LEU A 48 -3.90 -2.26 -23.57
C LEU A 48 -2.53 -1.96 -24.19
N ILE A 49 -2.31 -2.32 -25.46
CA ILE A 49 -1.09 -1.97 -26.22
C ILE A 49 -0.97 -0.45 -26.36
N TRP A 50 -2.06 0.24 -26.71
CA TRP A 50 -2.05 1.70 -26.80
C TRP A 50 -1.74 2.37 -25.46
N LYS A 51 -2.26 1.86 -24.35
CA LYS A 51 -1.92 2.36 -23.01
C LYS A 51 -0.45 2.12 -22.66
N ASP A 52 0.16 1.07 -23.20
CA ASP A 52 1.54 0.69 -22.93
C ASP A 52 2.58 1.75 -23.31
N PHE A 53 2.27 2.60 -24.31
CA PHE A 53 3.10 3.76 -24.68
C PHE A 53 3.34 4.77 -23.55
N SER A 54 2.45 4.80 -22.55
CA SER A 54 2.61 5.64 -21.34
C SER A 54 3.39 4.93 -20.22
N GLY A 55 3.94 3.76 -20.52
CA GLY A 55 4.73 2.92 -19.63
C GLY A 55 5.97 3.62 -19.08
N LYS A 56 6.32 3.25 -17.84
CA LYS A 56 7.49 3.78 -17.13
C LYS A 56 8.46 2.68 -16.67
N THR A 57 8.09 1.42 -16.85
CA THR A 57 8.93 0.28 -16.47
C THR A 57 9.85 -0.04 -17.63
N THR A 58 11.15 0.16 -17.47
CA THR A 58 12.13 -0.26 -18.48
C THR A 58 12.32 -1.78 -18.43
N ILE A 59 12.17 -2.44 -19.57
CA ILE A 59 12.35 -3.88 -19.73
C ILE A 59 13.77 -4.13 -20.22
N HIS A 60 14.69 -4.27 -19.27
CA HIS A 60 16.08 -4.51 -19.59
C HIS A 60 16.26 -5.91 -20.19
N GLY A 61 16.86 -5.97 -21.38
CA GLY A 61 17.25 -7.24 -21.99
C GLY A 61 18.36 -7.93 -21.19
N VAL A 62 18.50 -9.24 -21.34
CA VAL A 62 19.47 -10.06 -20.57
C VAL A 62 20.92 -9.61 -20.72
N HIS A 63 21.26 -8.92 -21.82
CA HIS A 63 22.60 -8.35 -22.07
C HIS A 63 22.73 -6.87 -21.66
N CYS A 64 21.69 -6.26 -21.08
CA CYS A 64 21.74 -4.90 -20.59
C CYS A 64 22.43 -4.86 -19.22
N LYS A 65 23.41 -3.97 -19.05
CA LYS A 65 24.10 -3.72 -17.77
C LYS A 65 23.17 -3.31 -16.60
N HIS A 66 21.93 -2.93 -16.91
CA HIS A 66 20.92 -2.49 -15.95
C HIS A 66 19.84 -3.55 -15.68
N LEU A 67 20.06 -4.81 -16.07
CA LEU A 67 19.11 -5.91 -15.80
C LEU A 67 18.67 -5.94 -14.33
N GLY A 68 17.35 -5.97 -14.10
CA GLY A 68 16.75 -5.94 -12.76
C GLY A 68 16.82 -4.60 -12.00
N GLN A 69 17.50 -3.58 -12.54
CA GLN A 69 17.59 -2.27 -11.91
C GLN A 69 16.36 -1.42 -12.20
N LYS A 70 16.04 -0.51 -11.27
CA LYS A 70 14.95 0.46 -11.40
C LYS A 70 15.54 1.86 -11.51
N GLY A 71 15.10 2.62 -12.50
CA GLY A 71 15.56 3.99 -12.70
C GLY A 71 15.52 4.39 -14.17
N GLU A 72 15.95 5.61 -14.42
CA GLU A 72 16.27 6.04 -15.78
C GLU A 72 17.75 5.77 -16.02
N PHE A 73 18.02 5.07 -17.11
CA PHE A 73 19.35 4.65 -17.50
C PHE A 73 19.53 4.94 -18.98
N ASP A 74 20.77 5.20 -19.37
CA ASP A 74 21.15 5.34 -20.76
C ASP A 74 21.23 3.96 -21.43
N CYS A 75 20.07 3.48 -21.90
CA CYS A 75 19.95 2.24 -22.66
C CYS A 75 18.75 2.29 -23.62
N PHE A 76 18.82 1.49 -24.69
CA PHE A 76 17.76 1.39 -25.71
C PHE A 76 16.65 0.40 -25.34
N CYS A 77 16.53 0.03 -24.06
CA CYS A 77 15.54 -0.94 -23.62
C CYS A 77 14.13 -0.33 -23.63
N PRO A 78 13.10 -1.08 -24.06
CA PRO A 78 11.76 -0.54 -24.19
C PRO A 78 11.14 -0.23 -22.82
N LYS A 79 10.21 0.74 -22.80
CA LYS A 79 9.36 1.02 -21.63
C LYS A 79 7.99 0.38 -21.81
N ARG A 80 7.48 -0.22 -20.73
CA ARG A 80 6.17 -0.87 -20.62
C ARG A 80 5.40 -0.35 -19.41
N LEU A 81 4.09 -0.54 -19.40
CA LEU A 81 3.29 -0.46 -18.18
C LEU A 81 3.68 -1.60 -17.24
N ALA A 82 3.75 -1.32 -15.94
CA ALA A 82 3.90 -2.39 -14.96
C ALA A 82 2.71 -3.37 -15.04
N SER A 83 2.96 -4.67 -14.91
CA SER A 83 1.94 -5.72 -15.02
C SER A 83 0.73 -5.49 -14.09
N GLY A 84 0.97 -5.01 -12.86
CA GLY A 84 -0.10 -4.63 -11.93
C GLY A 84 -0.92 -3.40 -12.39
N THR A 85 -0.34 -2.52 -13.20
CA THR A 85 -1.08 -1.41 -13.85
C THR A 85 -1.96 -1.95 -14.96
N VAL A 86 -1.45 -2.86 -15.79
CA VAL A 86 -2.23 -3.54 -16.84
C VAL A 86 -3.43 -4.28 -16.23
N GLU A 87 -3.21 -5.05 -15.16
CA GLU A 87 -4.27 -5.71 -14.40
C GLU A 87 -5.29 -4.71 -13.83
N GLY A 88 -4.82 -3.57 -13.30
CA GLY A 88 -5.68 -2.48 -12.85
C GLY A 88 -6.56 -1.90 -13.97
N VAL A 89 -6.00 -1.70 -15.15
CA VAL A 89 -6.72 -1.25 -16.35
C VAL A 89 -7.76 -2.28 -16.79
N ILE A 90 -7.39 -3.56 -16.84
CA ILE A 90 -8.33 -4.67 -17.15
C ILE A 90 -9.50 -4.67 -16.16
N ASN A 91 -9.23 -4.58 -14.87
CA ASN A 91 -10.30 -4.52 -13.85
C ASN A 91 -11.19 -3.29 -13.99
N GLN A 92 -10.65 -2.14 -14.40
CA GLN A 92 -11.46 -0.96 -14.70
C GLN A 92 -12.36 -1.19 -15.92
N LEU A 93 -11.85 -1.82 -16.97
CA LEU A 93 -12.64 -2.18 -18.15
C LEU A 93 -13.74 -3.17 -17.79
N VAL A 94 -13.42 -4.23 -17.03
CA VAL A 94 -14.42 -5.19 -16.53
C VAL A 94 -15.56 -4.46 -15.81
N ASN A 95 -15.24 -3.53 -14.92
CA ASN A 95 -16.25 -2.73 -14.21
C ASN A 95 -17.03 -1.79 -15.14
N ILE A 96 -16.42 -1.20 -16.17
CA ILE A 96 -17.14 -0.38 -17.16
C ILE A 96 -18.18 -1.22 -17.88
N PHE A 97 -17.81 -2.40 -18.37
CA PHE A 97 -18.74 -3.29 -19.06
C PHE A 97 -19.84 -3.81 -18.12
N ASP A 98 -19.50 -4.17 -16.88
CA ASP A 98 -20.46 -4.59 -15.86
C ASP A 98 -21.46 -3.46 -15.52
N ASP A 99 -20.97 -2.24 -15.29
CA ASP A 99 -21.78 -1.04 -15.05
C ASP A 99 -22.72 -0.72 -16.25
N ASN A 100 -22.43 -1.23 -17.45
CA ASN A 100 -23.24 -1.09 -18.66
C ASN A 100 -24.04 -2.36 -19.03
N GLY A 101 -24.17 -3.33 -18.11
CA GLY A 101 -25.05 -4.48 -18.26
C GLY A 101 -24.45 -5.69 -19.00
N PHE A 102 -23.15 -5.68 -19.33
CA PHE A 102 -22.48 -6.81 -19.98
C PHE A 102 -22.00 -7.90 -19.00
N GLY A 103 -22.21 -7.69 -17.70
CA GLY A 103 -21.83 -8.62 -16.63
C GLY A 103 -20.32 -8.78 -16.44
N ARG A 104 -19.93 -9.86 -15.75
CA ARG A 104 -18.53 -10.15 -15.36
C ARG A 104 -17.95 -11.42 -15.99
N TYR A 105 -18.53 -11.90 -17.08
CA TYR A 105 -18.05 -13.09 -17.79
C TYR A 105 -18.01 -12.85 -19.30
N TRP A 106 -17.20 -13.65 -19.99
CA TRP A 106 -17.17 -13.72 -21.45
C TRP A 106 -17.56 -15.13 -21.87
N ASP A 107 -18.55 -15.25 -22.75
CA ASP A 107 -18.94 -16.51 -23.34
C ASP A 107 -18.23 -16.72 -24.68
N ILE A 108 -17.45 -17.80 -24.78
CA ILE A 108 -16.58 -18.07 -25.93
C ILE A 108 -17.40 -18.51 -27.15
N PHE A 109 -18.49 -19.24 -26.94
CA PHE A 109 -19.29 -19.83 -28.01
C PHE A 109 -20.18 -18.80 -28.70
N SER A 110 -20.90 -18.01 -27.91
CA SER A 110 -21.77 -16.92 -28.37
C SER A 110 -21.00 -15.63 -28.67
N LYS A 111 -19.70 -15.57 -28.32
CA LYS A 111 -18.85 -14.36 -28.44
C LYS A 111 -19.53 -13.13 -27.82
N SER A 112 -20.14 -13.31 -26.66
CA SER A 112 -20.96 -12.31 -25.99
C SER A 112 -20.57 -12.14 -24.51
N GLY A 113 -21.07 -11.07 -23.90
CA GLY A 113 -20.73 -10.67 -22.53
C GLY A 113 -19.62 -9.63 -22.48
N ASN A 114 -18.79 -9.69 -21.44
CA ASN A 114 -17.76 -8.70 -21.14
C ASN A 114 -16.43 -9.05 -21.84
N PRO A 115 -16.02 -8.31 -22.90
CA PRO A 115 -14.82 -8.64 -23.66
C PRO A 115 -13.52 -8.53 -22.84
N ALA A 116 -13.51 -7.75 -21.74
CA ALA A 116 -12.37 -7.67 -20.84
C ALA A 116 -12.17 -8.93 -19.99
N CYS A 117 -13.18 -9.79 -19.88
CA CYS A 117 -13.09 -11.08 -19.20
C CYS A 117 -12.63 -12.24 -20.10
N ALA A 118 -12.44 -11.99 -21.40
CA ALA A 118 -12.09 -13.01 -22.38
C ALA A 118 -10.70 -13.63 -22.14
N PRO A 119 -10.49 -14.91 -22.52
CA PRO A 119 -9.20 -15.60 -22.34
C PRO A 119 -8.00 -14.85 -22.94
N ILE A 120 -8.16 -14.24 -24.12
CA ILE A 120 -7.09 -13.50 -24.80
C ILE A 120 -6.58 -12.29 -23.98
N VAL A 121 -7.42 -11.67 -23.17
CA VAL A 121 -7.04 -10.54 -22.29
C VAL A 121 -6.27 -11.06 -21.08
N LYS A 122 -6.66 -12.22 -20.54
CA LYS A 122 -5.93 -12.90 -19.45
C LYS A 122 -4.56 -13.37 -19.93
N GLU A 123 -4.48 -13.91 -21.14
CA GLU A 123 -3.25 -14.34 -21.78
C GLU A 123 -2.30 -13.16 -22.03
N TYR A 124 -2.82 -12.02 -22.51
CA TYR A 124 -2.01 -10.80 -22.64
C TYR A 124 -1.37 -10.39 -21.30
N LEU A 125 -2.14 -10.36 -20.21
CA LEU A 125 -1.59 -10.06 -18.89
C LEU A 125 -0.53 -11.08 -18.44
N LYS A 126 -0.71 -12.37 -18.77
CA LYS A 126 0.27 -13.42 -18.50
C LYS A 126 1.58 -13.15 -19.24
N LEU A 127 1.53 -12.84 -20.53
CA LEU A 127 2.71 -12.52 -21.34
C LEU A 127 3.46 -11.29 -20.80
N ILE A 128 2.74 -10.25 -20.39
CA ILE A 128 3.37 -9.05 -19.76
C ILE A 128 4.03 -9.40 -18.42
N ARG A 129 3.43 -10.29 -17.62
CA ARG A 129 4.04 -10.76 -16.37
C ARG A 129 5.31 -11.57 -16.65
N GLU A 130 5.30 -12.43 -17.67
CA GLU A 130 6.46 -13.22 -18.09
C GLU A 130 7.58 -12.32 -18.63
N GLU A 131 7.29 -11.40 -19.55
CA GLU A 131 8.26 -10.42 -20.08
C GLU A 131 8.95 -9.64 -18.94
N GLN A 132 8.16 -9.13 -18.00
CA GLN A 132 8.68 -8.38 -16.85
C GLN A 132 9.49 -9.26 -15.89
N ALA A 133 9.08 -10.50 -15.66
CA ALA A 133 9.82 -11.44 -14.84
C ALA A 133 11.17 -11.81 -15.48
N SER A 134 11.20 -12.08 -16.79
CA SER A 134 12.43 -12.36 -17.55
C SER A 134 13.38 -11.16 -17.59
N ALA A 135 12.87 -9.93 -17.47
CA ALA A 135 13.67 -8.72 -17.30
C ALA A 135 14.06 -8.44 -15.82
N HIS A 136 13.80 -9.40 -14.91
CA HIS A 136 14.05 -9.29 -13.48
C HIS A 136 13.38 -8.07 -12.82
N VAL A 137 12.25 -7.61 -13.35
CA VAL A 137 11.51 -6.49 -12.80
C VAL A 137 10.81 -6.94 -11.52
N LEU A 138 11.35 -6.50 -10.39
CA LEU A 138 10.70 -6.73 -9.10
C LEU A 138 9.56 -5.74 -8.85
N PRO A 139 8.48 -6.14 -8.17
CA PRO A 139 7.41 -5.23 -7.78
C PRO A 139 7.91 -4.04 -6.94
N LYS A 140 7.27 -2.87 -7.07
CA LYS A 140 7.61 -1.69 -6.26
C LYS A 140 6.98 -1.82 -4.88
N GLN A 141 7.83 -1.92 -3.86
CA GLN A 141 7.41 -1.87 -2.46
C GLN A 141 7.80 -0.51 -1.86
N ALA A 142 6.99 -0.05 -0.90
CA ALA A 142 7.30 1.18 -0.18
C ALA A 142 8.51 0.93 0.73
N LYS A 143 9.49 1.84 0.68
CA LYS A 143 10.63 1.83 1.60
C LYS A 143 10.12 1.93 3.04
N PRO A 144 10.39 0.98 3.95
CA PRO A 144 9.92 1.06 5.33
C PRO A 144 10.44 2.33 6.03
N ILE A 145 9.58 3.00 6.80
CA ILE A 145 9.99 4.06 7.72
C ILE A 145 9.95 3.51 9.14
N PHE A 146 11.01 3.75 9.92
CA PHE A 146 11.14 3.24 11.29
C PHE A 146 11.01 4.35 12.33
N LEU A 147 10.87 3.94 13.60
CA LEU A 147 10.68 4.83 14.75
C LEU A 147 11.74 5.93 14.87
N SER A 148 12.98 5.68 14.46
CA SER A 148 14.05 6.70 14.49
C SER A 148 13.74 7.91 13.61
N LYS A 149 13.30 7.72 12.36
CA LYS A 149 12.89 8.80 11.47
C LYS A 149 11.62 9.49 11.95
N ILE A 150 10.67 8.72 12.49
CA ILE A 150 9.43 9.27 13.06
C ILE A 150 9.74 10.16 14.25
N LYS A 151 10.63 9.72 15.14
CA LYS A 151 11.12 10.50 16.29
C LYS A 151 11.79 11.79 15.84
N ALA A 152 12.72 11.73 14.89
CA ALA A 152 13.39 12.92 14.35
C ALA A 152 12.38 13.93 13.78
N MET A 153 11.42 13.46 12.97
CA MET A 153 10.35 14.29 12.42
C MET A 153 9.43 14.87 13.49
N CYS A 154 8.99 14.08 14.47
CA CYS A 154 8.11 14.56 15.54
C CYS A 154 8.81 15.58 16.43
N SER A 155 10.09 15.34 16.78
CA SER A 155 10.91 16.28 17.53
C SER A 155 11.11 17.61 16.80
N TYR A 156 11.27 17.57 15.47
CA TYR A 156 11.28 18.79 14.66
C TYR A 156 9.95 19.54 14.78
N ILE A 157 8.82 18.86 14.56
CA ILE A 157 7.50 19.48 14.65
C ILE A 157 7.24 20.04 16.05
N ASP A 158 7.65 19.34 17.10
CA ASP A 158 7.52 19.79 18.50
C ASP A 158 8.27 21.10 18.76
N ARG A 159 9.43 21.29 18.14
CA ARG A 159 10.17 22.56 18.20
C ARG A 159 9.44 23.65 17.43
N GLU A 160 8.98 23.36 16.21
CA GLU A 160 8.26 24.34 15.40
C GLU A 160 6.98 24.82 16.07
N ILE A 161 6.20 23.93 16.70
CA ILE A 161 4.96 24.30 17.43
C ILE A 161 5.23 25.36 18.51
N LYS A 162 6.42 25.34 19.12
CA LYS A 162 6.84 26.27 20.18
C LYS A 162 7.38 27.59 19.63
N SER A 163 7.63 27.69 18.32
CA SER A 163 8.14 28.91 17.70
C SER A 163 7.15 30.07 17.86
N PRO A 164 7.61 31.25 18.31
CA PRO A 164 6.77 32.43 18.37
C PRO A 164 6.36 32.86 16.95
N GLY A 165 5.19 33.48 16.83
CA GLY A 165 4.72 34.06 15.55
C GLY A 165 3.99 33.10 14.60
N LEU A 166 3.82 31.82 14.96
CA LEU A 166 2.97 30.92 14.17
C LEU A 166 1.51 31.38 14.15
N SER A 167 0.92 31.43 12.96
CA SER A 167 -0.52 31.60 12.80
C SER A 167 -1.30 30.39 13.36
N LEU A 168 -2.58 30.59 13.72
CA LEU A 168 -3.47 29.48 14.12
C LEU A 168 -3.51 28.37 13.06
N ARG A 169 -3.49 28.77 11.78
CA ARG A 169 -3.45 27.86 10.63
C ARG A 169 -2.22 26.96 10.66
N GLU A 170 -1.04 27.54 10.78
CA GLU A 170 0.22 26.79 10.77
C GLU A 170 0.31 25.88 11.99
N ARG A 171 -0.06 26.39 13.17
CA ARG A 171 -0.08 25.61 14.40
C ARG A 171 -1.02 24.41 14.28
N TYR A 172 -2.23 24.60 13.74
CA TYR A 172 -3.16 23.50 13.46
C TYR A 172 -2.54 22.43 12.56
N ILE A 173 -1.89 22.85 11.46
CA ILE A 173 -1.25 21.92 10.52
C ILE A 173 -0.15 21.10 11.22
N LEU A 174 0.68 21.75 12.04
CA LEU A 174 1.75 21.07 12.78
C LEU A 174 1.20 20.05 13.79
N TYR A 175 0.19 20.42 14.59
CA TYR A 175 -0.45 19.47 15.52
C TYR A 175 -1.11 18.29 14.77
N ARG A 176 -1.84 18.59 13.69
CA ARG A 176 -2.50 17.57 12.85
C ARG A 176 -1.48 16.58 12.30
N ASP A 177 -0.42 17.10 11.66
CA ASP A 177 0.59 16.27 11.02
C ASP A 177 1.32 15.41 12.04
N ARG A 178 1.74 15.98 13.18
CA ARG A 178 2.40 15.23 14.26
C ARG A 178 1.52 14.10 14.77
N ALA A 179 0.26 14.40 15.08
CA ALA A 179 -0.69 13.40 15.54
C ALA A 179 -0.90 12.30 14.49
N TRP A 180 -1.08 12.68 13.22
CA TRP A 180 -1.28 11.74 12.12
C TRP A 180 -0.05 10.84 11.92
N MET A 181 1.17 11.37 11.92
CA MET A 181 2.39 10.59 11.69
C MET A 181 2.65 9.58 12.81
N LYS A 182 2.46 9.99 14.07
CA LYS A 182 2.55 9.08 15.22
C LYS A 182 1.49 7.99 15.07
N LEU A 183 0.23 8.37 14.88
CA LEU A 183 -0.87 7.41 14.78
C LEU A 183 -0.70 6.43 13.60
N GLN A 184 -0.27 6.93 12.45
CA GLN A 184 -0.11 6.17 11.22
C GLN A 184 0.89 5.02 11.33
N PHE A 185 1.96 5.20 12.11
CA PHE A 185 2.90 4.12 12.38
C PHE A 185 2.26 3.03 13.24
N PHE A 186 1.72 3.39 14.40
CA PHE A 186 1.22 2.42 15.37
C PHE A 186 -0.08 1.75 14.93
N ALA A 187 -0.90 2.42 14.12
CA ALA A 187 -2.07 1.80 13.51
C ALA A 187 -1.71 0.73 12.48
N GLY A 188 -0.57 0.89 11.78
CA GLY A 188 -0.24 0.07 10.61
C GLY A 188 -1.28 0.15 9.47
N ASP A 189 -2.29 1.01 9.57
CA ASP A 189 -3.42 1.04 8.65
C ASP A 189 -3.03 1.65 7.29
N ARG A 190 -3.90 1.57 6.28
CA ARG A 190 -3.68 2.32 5.05
C ARG A 190 -3.84 3.80 5.35
N ALA A 191 -2.91 4.61 4.86
CA ALA A 191 -2.95 6.07 5.03
C ALA A 191 -4.25 6.72 4.55
N SER A 192 -4.84 6.21 3.47
CA SER A 192 -6.15 6.67 2.99
C SER A 192 -7.29 6.33 3.95
N ASP A 193 -7.20 5.19 4.62
CA ASP A 193 -8.25 4.66 5.49
C ASP A 193 -8.18 5.37 6.85
N LEU A 194 -6.98 5.51 7.44
CA LEU A 194 -6.78 6.30 8.67
C LEU A 194 -7.24 7.76 8.52
N SER A 195 -7.08 8.34 7.33
CA SER A 195 -7.52 9.72 7.08
C SER A 195 -9.03 9.88 6.99
N LEU A 196 -9.77 8.78 6.81
CA LEU A 196 -11.24 8.74 6.78
C LEU A 196 -11.85 8.47 8.16
N VAL A 197 -11.02 8.19 9.19
CA VAL A 197 -11.48 8.02 10.56
C VAL A 197 -12.26 9.25 11.01
N VAL A 198 -13.43 9.00 11.58
CA VAL A 198 -14.26 10.02 12.22
C VAL A 198 -14.08 9.96 13.74
N ALA A 199 -14.27 11.09 14.42
CA ALA A 199 -14.03 11.20 15.86
C ALA A 199 -14.81 10.14 16.68
N GLN A 200 -16.02 9.80 16.25
CA GLN A 200 -16.89 8.82 16.91
C GLN A 200 -16.38 7.37 16.84
N GLU A 201 -15.45 7.09 15.92
CA GLU A 201 -14.80 5.78 15.81
C GLU A 201 -13.65 5.60 16.82
N VAL A 202 -13.29 6.65 17.56
CA VAL A 202 -12.17 6.65 18.52
C VAL A 202 -12.69 6.70 19.95
N LYS A 203 -12.28 5.72 20.77
CA LYS A 203 -12.65 5.65 22.19
C LYS A 203 -11.42 5.52 23.06
N VAL A 204 -11.45 6.09 24.26
CA VAL A 204 -10.40 5.89 25.27
C VAL A 204 -10.66 4.59 26.01
N LEU A 205 -9.61 3.82 26.31
CA LEU A 205 -9.71 2.64 27.16
C LEU A 205 -10.05 3.02 28.61
N ASN A 206 -10.77 2.16 29.33
CA ASN A 206 -11.21 2.44 30.70
C ASN A 206 -10.06 2.74 31.68
N ASP A 207 -8.89 2.15 31.44
CA ASP A 207 -7.67 2.36 32.24
C ASP A 207 -6.83 3.55 31.76
N ASN A 208 -7.32 4.33 30.80
CA ASN A 208 -6.60 5.41 30.12
C ASN A 208 -5.25 5.00 29.52
N SER A 209 -5.01 3.70 29.31
CA SER A 209 -3.74 3.19 28.76
C SER A 209 -3.62 3.35 27.26
N GLY A 210 -4.72 3.71 26.58
CA GLY A 210 -4.73 3.79 25.12
C GLY A 210 -6.07 4.14 24.52
N LEU A 211 -6.14 3.95 23.20
CA LEU A 211 -7.27 4.26 22.35
C LEU A 211 -7.70 3.02 21.57
N VAL A 212 -9.00 2.89 21.37
CA VAL A 212 -9.62 1.88 20.49
C VAL A 212 -10.16 2.59 19.27
N PHE A 213 -9.79 2.07 18.10
CA PHE A 213 -10.30 2.50 16.81
C PHE A 213 -11.26 1.44 16.28
N GLN A 214 -12.46 1.86 15.88
CA GLN A 214 -13.42 1.03 15.18
C GLN A 214 -13.64 1.61 13.79
N HIS A 215 -12.75 1.29 12.86
CA HIS A 215 -12.81 1.84 11.51
C HIS A 215 -13.80 1.04 10.65
N THR A 216 -14.82 1.71 10.12
CA THR A 216 -15.91 1.06 9.39
C THR A 216 -15.92 1.38 7.90
N PHE A 217 -15.10 2.33 7.44
CA PHE A 217 -15.13 2.78 6.04
C PHE A 217 -13.74 3.07 5.45
N GLY A 218 -13.30 2.24 4.50
CA GLY A 218 -12.00 2.36 3.84
C GLY A 218 -11.95 1.60 2.52
N LYS A 219 -10.81 1.59 1.81
CA LYS A 219 -10.70 0.97 0.47
C LYS A 219 -11.14 -0.50 0.45
N THR A 220 -10.85 -1.25 1.52
CA THR A 220 -11.17 -2.68 1.64
C THR A 220 -12.38 -2.98 2.52
N LEU A 221 -13.05 -1.95 3.05
CA LEU A 221 -14.22 -2.07 3.92
C LEU A 221 -15.53 -1.69 3.18
N ARG A 222 -15.44 -1.22 1.93
CA ARG A 222 -16.59 -0.90 1.09
C ARG A 222 -17.27 -2.18 0.58
N GLY A 223 -18.55 -2.36 0.91
CA GLY A 223 -19.45 -3.26 0.16
C GLY A 223 -19.95 -4.50 0.90
N ASP A 224 -19.26 -4.99 1.93
CA ASP A 224 -19.72 -6.15 2.71
C ASP A 224 -20.31 -5.69 4.03
N LYS A 225 -21.59 -6.03 4.28
CA LYS A 225 -22.28 -5.71 5.54
C LYS A 225 -21.44 -6.21 6.73
N GLY A 226 -20.96 -5.29 7.56
CA GLY A 226 -20.33 -5.60 8.86
C GLY A 226 -18.81 -5.72 8.88
N LYS A 227 -18.07 -5.48 7.77
CA LYS A 227 -16.60 -5.43 7.84
C LYS A 227 -16.14 -4.15 8.55
N SER A 228 -15.48 -4.31 9.69
CA SER A 228 -14.80 -3.22 10.41
C SER A 228 -13.37 -3.65 10.75
N ASN A 229 -12.43 -2.72 10.70
CA ASN A 229 -11.10 -2.91 11.26
C ASN A 229 -11.08 -2.35 12.69
N ARG A 230 -10.92 -3.23 13.68
CA ARG A 230 -10.83 -2.83 15.09
C ARG A 230 -9.41 -3.05 15.58
N PHE A 231 -8.76 -1.99 16.02
CA PHE A 231 -7.40 -2.04 16.53
C PHE A 231 -7.23 -1.13 17.74
N VAL A 232 -6.24 -1.47 18.57
CA VAL A 232 -5.93 -0.76 19.81
C VAL A 232 -4.56 -0.12 19.66
N ILE A 233 -4.43 1.12 20.11
CA ILE A 233 -3.16 1.83 20.18
C ILE A 233 -2.91 2.22 21.63
N LYS A 234 -1.77 1.76 22.17
CA LYS A 234 -1.38 2.02 23.56
C LYS A 234 -0.51 3.27 23.66
N LYS A 235 -0.50 3.87 24.85
CA LYS A 235 0.53 4.81 25.26
C LYS A 235 1.89 4.10 25.22
N CYS A 236 2.93 4.83 24.85
CA CYS A 236 4.31 4.37 25.03
C CYS A 236 5.08 5.39 25.85
N ASP A 237 6.11 4.91 26.54
CA ASP A 237 6.92 5.71 27.48
C ASP A 237 7.66 6.85 26.78
N ASP A 238 8.07 6.63 25.53
CA ASP A 238 8.68 7.67 24.71
C ASP A 238 7.62 8.67 24.19
N LEU A 239 7.42 9.76 24.94
CA LEU A 239 6.48 10.82 24.61
C LEU A 239 6.74 11.48 23.25
N SER A 240 7.99 11.47 22.76
CA SER A 240 8.34 12.05 21.46
C SER A 240 7.66 11.34 20.30
N ILE A 241 7.27 10.08 20.48
CA ILE A 241 6.57 9.25 19.47
C ILE A 241 5.22 8.70 19.96
N CYS A 242 4.84 8.94 21.21
CA CYS A 242 3.61 8.41 21.79
C CYS A 242 2.35 8.82 20.98
N PRO A 243 1.67 7.85 20.33
CA PRO A 243 0.55 8.13 19.44
C PRO A 243 -0.67 8.64 20.19
N VAL A 244 -0.90 8.13 21.40
CA VAL A 244 -2.02 8.54 22.26
C VAL A 244 -1.82 9.99 22.72
N GLN A 245 -0.66 10.32 23.27
CA GLN A 245 -0.37 11.69 23.69
C GLN A 245 -0.40 12.66 22.51
N GLY A 246 0.20 12.26 21.38
CA GLY A 246 0.18 13.06 20.16
C GLY A 246 -1.23 13.40 19.67
N LEU A 247 -2.16 12.44 19.73
CA LEU A 247 -3.55 12.67 19.36
C LEU A 247 -4.28 13.56 20.38
N LEU A 248 -4.11 13.30 21.68
CA LEU A 248 -4.75 14.09 22.73
C LEU A 248 -4.30 15.55 22.69
N ASP A 249 -3.01 15.81 22.46
CA ASP A 249 -2.49 17.17 22.29
C ASP A 249 -3.17 17.90 21.11
N TYR A 250 -3.35 17.20 19.99
CA TYR A 250 -4.02 17.74 18.80
C TYR A 250 -5.49 18.04 19.08
N VAL A 251 -6.21 17.13 19.76
CA VAL A 251 -7.62 17.34 20.15
C VAL A 251 -7.73 18.53 21.09
N ASN A 252 -6.87 18.63 22.10
CA ASN A 252 -6.86 19.76 23.03
C ASN A 252 -6.58 21.09 22.30
N PHE A 253 -5.62 21.10 21.39
CA PHE A 253 -5.36 22.27 20.56
C PHE A 253 -6.58 22.68 19.72
N CYS A 254 -7.27 21.72 19.11
CA CYS A 254 -8.49 21.97 18.36
C CYS A 254 -9.59 22.59 19.23
N GLN A 255 -9.81 22.05 20.44
CA GLN A 255 -10.80 22.57 21.39
C GLN A 255 -10.50 24.02 21.78
N VAL A 256 -9.25 24.32 22.16
CA VAL A 256 -8.82 25.70 22.51
C VAL A 256 -8.91 26.64 21.31
N SER A 257 -8.77 26.11 20.09
CA SER A 257 -8.88 26.86 18.83
C SER A 257 -10.29 26.89 18.25
N THR A 258 -11.33 26.54 19.03
CA THR A 258 -12.76 26.54 18.64
C THR A 258 -13.11 25.61 17.46
N VAL A 259 -12.29 24.58 17.22
CA VAL A 259 -12.57 23.52 16.25
C VAL A 259 -13.28 22.39 16.98
N ASP A 260 -14.57 22.20 16.70
CA ASP A 260 -15.34 21.09 17.25
C ASP A 260 -14.83 19.74 16.72
N MET A 261 -14.38 18.88 17.64
CA MET A 261 -13.86 17.54 17.38
C MET A 261 -14.79 16.43 17.90
N SER A 262 -15.99 16.76 18.39
CA SER A 262 -16.96 15.77 18.88
C SER A 262 -17.57 14.92 17.77
N VAL A 263 -17.63 15.47 16.55
CA VAL A 263 -18.20 14.83 15.36
C VAL A 263 -17.35 15.08 14.12
N GLY A 264 -17.53 14.28 13.07
CA GLY A 264 -16.90 14.48 11.76
C GLY A 264 -15.49 13.89 11.68
N TYR A 265 -14.76 14.24 10.61
CA TYR A 265 -13.44 13.66 10.35
C TYR A 265 -12.41 14.04 11.42
N LEU A 266 -11.59 13.07 11.85
CA LEU A 266 -10.55 13.27 12.87
C LEU A 266 -9.41 14.16 12.34
N PHE A 267 -8.96 13.92 11.12
CA PHE A 267 -7.91 14.73 10.48
C PHE A 267 -8.52 15.52 9.33
N ARG A 268 -8.58 16.84 9.48
CA ARG A 268 -9.27 17.71 8.53
C ARG A 268 -8.31 18.56 7.69
N ILE A 269 -8.72 18.86 6.46
CA ILE A 269 -8.02 19.84 5.62
C ILE A 269 -8.26 21.27 6.11
N VAL A 270 -7.33 22.15 5.76
CA VAL A 270 -7.43 23.59 6.01
C VAL A 270 -7.58 24.30 4.67
N SER A 271 -8.52 25.24 4.59
CA SER A 271 -8.69 26.10 3.41
C SER A 271 -7.53 27.09 3.26
N GLU A 272 -7.45 27.72 2.08
CA GLU A 272 -6.50 28.80 1.81
C GLU A 272 -6.68 29.99 2.78
N LYS A 273 -7.92 30.25 3.20
CA LYS A 273 -8.26 31.30 4.18
C LYS A 273 -8.03 30.87 5.64
N GLY A 274 -7.35 29.74 5.87
CA GLY A 274 -7.02 29.25 7.22
C GLY A 274 -8.16 28.58 7.98
N ARG A 275 -9.35 28.43 7.39
CA ARG A 275 -10.48 27.73 8.02
C ARG A 275 -10.32 26.22 7.93
N VAL A 276 -10.48 25.52 9.05
CA VAL A 276 -10.58 24.06 9.08
C VAL A 276 -11.92 23.64 8.46
N LEU A 277 -11.89 22.74 7.47
CA LEU A 277 -13.08 22.30 6.75
C LEU A 277 -13.52 20.93 7.26
N ASP A 278 -14.82 20.63 7.26
CA ASP A 278 -15.33 19.29 7.55
C ASP A 278 -15.13 18.34 6.36
N LYS A 279 -13.86 18.07 6.05
CA LYS A 279 -13.39 17.17 4.98
C LYS A 279 -12.13 16.47 5.44
N ALA A 280 -12.10 15.15 5.25
CA ALA A 280 -10.93 14.31 5.51
C ALA A 280 -9.68 14.85 4.82
N VAL A 281 -8.54 14.75 5.51
CA VAL A 281 -7.23 14.97 4.91
C VAL A 281 -6.98 13.93 3.82
N ASN A 282 -6.40 14.36 2.70
CA ASN A 282 -6.14 13.46 1.58
C ASN A 282 -4.76 12.81 1.70
N TYR A 283 -4.62 11.60 1.16
CA TYR A 283 -3.34 10.90 1.03
C TYR A 283 -2.25 11.79 0.42
N SER A 284 -2.59 12.57 -0.62
CA SER A 284 -1.63 13.46 -1.30
C SER A 284 -1.12 14.56 -0.38
N VAL A 285 -1.97 15.12 0.50
CA VAL A 285 -1.54 16.11 1.50
C VAL A 285 -0.49 15.46 2.40
N MET A 286 -0.82 14.32 3.01
CA MET A 286 0.10 13.67 3.93
C MET A 286 1.37 13.14 3.27
N TYR A 287 1.32 12.78 1.98
CA TYR A 287 2.51 12.45 1.19
C TYR A 287 3.45 13.65 1.05
N GLU A 288 2.93 14.82 0.65
CA GLU A 288 3.75 16.03 0.53
C GLU A 288 4.27 16.51 1.89
N ARG A 289 3.47 16.39 2.95
CA ARG A 289 3.91 16.72 4.32
C ARG A 289 5.03 15.79 4.79
N LEU A 290 4.89 14.47 4.60
CA LEU A 290 5.94 13.50 4.92
C LEU A 290 7.23 13.82 4.18
N ARG A 291 7.13 14.03 2.86
CA ARG A 291 8.27 14.37 2.02
C ARG A 291 8.94 15.66 2.50
N TYR A 292 8.17 16.70 2.76
CA TYR A 292 8.67 17.98 3.26
C TYR A 292 9.51 17.80 4.53
N TYR A 293 8.97 17.15 5.56
CA TYR A 293 9.69 17.00 6.83
C TYR A 293 10.94 16.14 6.70
N LEU A 294 10.88 15.02 5.98
CA LEU A 294 12.04 14.15 5.80
C LEU A 294 13.13 14.82 4.96
N SER A 295 12.75 15.58 3.92
CA SER A 295 13.69 16.32 3.09
C SER A 295 14.36 17.46 3.86
N LEU A 296 13.60 18.19 4.68
CA LEU A 296 14.13 19.27 5.52
C LEU A 296 15.15 18.75 6.54
N LEU A 297 14.98 17.50 7.00
CA LEU A 297 15.90 16.83 7.91
C LEU A 297 17.05 16.09 7.19
N GLY A 298 17.12 16.10 5.86
CA GLY A 298 18.15 15.39 5.09
C GLY A 298 18.07 13.86 5.18
N ILE A 299 16.92 13.30 5.57
CA ILE A 299 16.71 11.87 5.80
C ILE A 299 15.66 11.25 4.86
N TYR A 300 15.28 11.95 3.79
CA TYR A 300 14.35 11.45 2.78
C TYR A 300 15.06 10.53 1.79
N GLU A 301 14.54 9.32 1.63
CA GLU A 301 15.10 8.29 0.75
C GLU A 301 14.02 7.64 -0.13
N GLY A 302 12.89 8.34 -0.36
CA GLY A 302 11.79 7.86 -1.19
C GLY A 302 10.60 7.29 -0.41
N GLU A 303 10.49 7.60 0.88
CA GLU A 303 9.35 7.20 1.71
C GLU A 303 8.02 7.76 1.20
N THR A 304 6.95 7.04 1.49
CA THR A 304 5.57 7.41 1.18
C THR A 304 4.70 7.12 2.40
N PRO A 305 3.43 7.56 2.48
CA PRO A 305 2.53 7.13 3.55
C PRO A 305 2.42 5.60 3.70
N HIS A 306 2.63 4.82 2.64
CA HIS A 306 2.67 3.36 2.73
C HIS A 306 3.90 2.81 3.46
N SER A 307 4.96 3.60 3.60
CA SER A 307 6.18 3.27 4.35
C SER A 307 5.91 2.99 5.83
N PHE A 308 4.92 3.66 6.42
CA PHE A 308 4.52 3.46 7.82
C PHE A 308 3.99 2.05 8.05
N ARG A 309 3.17 1.56 7.12
CA ARG A 309 2.56 0.24 7.20
C ARG A 309 3.61 -0.87 7.11
N SER A 310 4.55 -0.78 6.17
CA SER A 310 5.64 -1.75 6.06
C SER A 310 6.61 -1.64 7.24
N GLY A 311 6.94 -0.42 7.67
CA GLY A 311 7.76 -0.18 8.86
C GLY A 311 7.18 -0.77 10.14
N CYS A 312 5.89 -0.53 10.39
CA CYS A 312 5.15 -1.11 11.51
C CYS A 312 5.20 -2.65 11.50
N ALA A 313 4.94 -3.26 10.35
CA ALA A 313 4.97 -4.72 10.19
C ALA A 313 6.33 -5.31 10.54
N VAL A 314 7.39 -4.72 9.98
CA VAL A 314 8.77 -5.16 10.22
C VAL A 314 9.15 -4.93 11.68
N THR A 315 8.78 -3.80 12.27
CA THR A 315 9.02 -3.53 13.70
C THR A 315 8.31 -4.54 14.60
N MET A 316 7.05 -4.88 14.33
CA MET A 316 6.33 -5.89 15.13
C MET A 316 7.02 -7.25 15.06
N ALA A 317 7.43 -7.68 13.86
CA ALA A 317 8.10 -8.96 13.67
C ALA A 317 9.48 -9.01 14.36
N LEU A 318 10.30 -7.96 14.20
CA LEU A 318 11.67 -7.94 14.73
C LEU A 318 11.75 -7.66 16.24
N SER A 319 10.74 -6.99 16.82
CA SER A 319 10.69 -6.73 18.27
C SER A 319 10.02 -7.85 19.08
N GLY A 320 9.44 -8.85 18.40
CA GLY A 320 8.62 -9.87 19.07
C GLY A 320 7.25 -9.37 19.54
N ALA A 321 6.83 -8.15 19.16
CA ALA A 321 5.51 -7.62 19.50
C ALA A 321 4.36 -8.39 18.81
N ALA A 322 4.66 -9.14 17.75
CA ALA A 322 3.76 -10.14 17.19
C ALA A 322 4.43 -11.52 17.26
N GLU A 323 3.75 -12.49 17.86
CA GLU A 323 4.25 -13.86 18.02
C GLU A 323 4.25 -14.64 16.70
N ASN A 324 3.37 -14.25 15.78
CA ASN A 324 3.26 -14.85 14.46
C ASN A 324 2.74 -13.82 13.43
N VAL A 325 2.83 -14.20 12.15
CA VAL A 325 2.41 -13.34 11.03
C VAL A 325 0.92 -13.01 11.08
N ASP A 326 0.08 -13.90 11.62
CA ASP A 326 -1.37 -13.72 11.65
C ASP A 326 -1.79 -12.63 12.66
N GLN A 327 -1.10 -12.51 13.80
CA GLN A 327 -1.27 -11.39 14.74
C GLN A 327 -0.90 -10.05 14.09
N ALA A 328 0.27 -9.98 13.44
CA ALA A 328 0.71 -8.77 12.74
C ALA A 328 -0.27 -8.39 11.61
N MET A 329 -0.77 -9.38 10.86
CA MET A 329 -1.76 -9.20 9.81
C MET A 329 -3.08 -8.65 10.34
N LYS A 330 -3.59 -9.18 11.45
CA LYS A 330 -4.84 -8.74 12.07
C LYS A 330 -4.72 -7.29 12.55
N HIS A 331 -3.60 -6.92 13.18
CA HIS A 331 -3.35 -5.54 13.63
C HIS A 331 -3.28 -4.55 12.46
N ILE A 332 -2.50 -4.89 11.43
CA ILE A 332 -2.31 -4.05 10.25
C ILE A 332 -3.58 -4.03 9.36
N GLY A 333 -4.44 -5.02 9.45
CA GLY A 333 -5.61 -5.19 8.57
C GLY A 333 -5.23 -5.75 7.19
N TRP A 334 -4.30 -6.70 7.12
CA TRP A 334 -4.06 -7.52 5.92
C TRP A 334 -4.92 -8.78 5.97
N PHE A 335 -5.75 -8.99 4.94
CA PHE A 335 -6.70 -10.11 4.89
C PHE A 335 -6.13 -11.42 4.32
N GLY A 336 -4.85 -11.45 3.93
CA GLY A 336 -4.25 -12.65 3.36
C GLY A 336 -2.73 -12.68 3.51
N ARG A 337 -2.19 -13.88 3.72
CA ARG A 337 -0.76 -14.13 3.98
C ARG A 337 0.13 -13.67 2.84
N THR A 338 -0.29 -13.90 1.59
CA THR A 338 0.41 -13.40 0.40
C THR A 338 0.56 -11.89 0.39
N SER A 339 -0.43 -11.13 0.87
CA SER A 339 -0.31 -9.68 1.01
C SER A 339 0.70 -9.31 2.10
N ALA A 340 0.67 -10.03 3.23
CA ALA A 340 1.61 -9.78 4.32
C ALA A 340 3.05 -10.03 3.90
N GLU A 341 3.32 -11.17 3.27
CA GLU A 341 4.63 -11.52 2.70
C GLU A 341 5.09 -10.47 1.69
N TYR A 342 4.19 -10.10 0.75
CA TYR A 342 4.48 -9.12 -0.29
C TYR A 342 4.81 -7.72 0.27
N TYR A 343 4.11 -7.23 1.29
CA TYR A 343 4.31 -5.85 1.76
C TYR A 343 5.35 -5.71 2.87
N SER A 344 5.63 -6.77 3.62
CA SER A 344 6.50 -6.70 4.81
C SER A 344 7.87 -7.36 4.63
N ARG A 345 7.99 -8.35 3.74
CA ARG A 345 9.16 -9.25 3.63
C ARG A 345 9.55 -9.93 4.96
N ILE A 346 8.63 -10.05 5.91
CA ILE A 346 8.90 -10.65 7.23
C ILE A 346 9.47 -12.07 7.09
N HIS A 347 8.92 -12.88 6.18
CA HIS A 347 9.41 -14.24 5.91
C HIS A 347 10.91 -14.28 5.54
N THR A 348 11.41 -13.27 4.82
CA THR A 348 12.83 -13.21 4.45
C THR A 348 13.70 -12.87 5.66
N LEU A 349 13.24 -11.91 6.47
CA LEU A 349 14.00 -11.36 7.60
C LEU A 349 14.03 -12.30 8.81
N VAL A 350 12.92 -12.96 9.10
CA VAL A 350 12.75 -13.80 10.30
C VAL A 350 12.96 -15.27 9.95
N ASP A 351 12.21 -15.81 9.00
CA ASP A 351 12.18 -17.26 8.77
C ASP A 351 13.38 -17.71 7.92
N ALA A 352 13.52 -17.19 6.70
CA ALA A 352 14.58 -17.60 5.77
C ALA A 352 15.97 -17.27 6.33
N GLY A 353 16.15 -16.11 6.96
CA GLY A 353 17.40 -15.74 7.61
C GLY A 353 17.77 -16.66 8.78
N SER A 354 16.80 -16.99 9.65
CA SER A 354 17.02 -17.91 10.77
C SER A 354 17.29 -19.35 10.31
N ILE A 355 16.57 -19.82 9.28
CA ILE A 355 16.79 -21.14 8.69
C ILE A 355 18.16 -21.19 8.01
N ALA A 356 18.53 -20.17 7.23
CA ALA A 356 19.83 -20.09 6.58
C ALA A 356 20.97 -20.06 7.61
N LEU A 357 20.82 -19.30 8.70
CA LEU A 357 21.78 -19.30 9.80
C LEU A 357 21.90 -20.69 10.44
N ARG A 358 20.78 -21.32 10.80
CA ARG A 358 20.78 -22.68 11.36
C ARG A 358 21.40 -23.69 10.41
N LEU A 359 21.03 -23.67 9.13
CA LEU A 359 21.60 -24.52 8.09
C LEU A 359 23.11 -24.32 7.97
N SER A 360 23.58 -23.07 7.99
CA SER A 360 25.01 -22.77 7.95
C SER A 360 25.77 -23.31 9.17
N GLN A 361 25.12 -23.39 10.33
CA GLN A 361 25.71 -23.93 11.56
C GLN A 361 25.76 -25.46 11.56
N VAL A 362 24.75 -26.15 11.00
CA VAL A 362 24.78 -27.63 10.89
C VAL A 362 25.64 -28.15 9.73
N ALA A 363 26.01 -27.29 8.77
CA ALA A 363 26.84 -27.68 7.63
C ALA A 363 28.20 -28.28 8.02
N ASN A 364 28.74 -27.94 9.20
CA ASN A 364 30.01 -28.47 9.71
C ASN A 364 29.91 -29.85 10.37
N GLY A 365 28.70 -30.45 10.46
CA GLY A 365 28.46 -31.74 11.12
C GLY A 365 27.44 -32.63 10.43
N SER A 366 27.12 -32.35 9.16
CA SER A 366 26.02 -32.96 8.41
C SER A 366 26.37 -34.23 7.62
N GLU A 367 27.49 -34.89 7.92
CA GLU A 367 27.96 -36.08 7.17
C GLU A 367 26.97 -37.26 7.17
N ASN A 368 26.07 -37.34 8.16
CA ASN A 368 25.09 -38.44 8.29
C ASN A 368 23.71 -38.12 7.69
N ILE A 369 23.45 -36.89 7.22
CA ILE A 369 22.12 -36.51 6.71
C ILE A 369 21.79 -37.26 5.40
N GLU A 370 22.78 -37.48 4.54
CA GLU A 370 22.61 -38.23 3.30
C GLU A 370 22.27 -39.71 3.56
N THR A 371 22.93 -40.32 4.54
CA THR A 371 22.66 -41.71 4.97
C THR A 371 21.26 -41.84 5.54
N VAL A 372 20.85 -40.92 6.43
CA VAL A 372 19.48 -40.92 7.00
C VAL A 372 18.42 -40.74 5.90
N PHE A 373 18.67 -39.88 4.91
CA PHE A 373 17.75 -39.71 3.78
C PHE A 373 17.63 -41.01 2.96
N LYS A 374 18.76 -41.66 2.64
CA LYS A 374 18.78 -42.93 1.89
C LYS A 374 18.08 -44.07 2.62
N GLU A 375 18.24 -44.14 3.94
CA GLU A 375 17.65 -45.23 4.74
C GLU A 375 16.16 -45.02 5.04
N GLN A 376 15.67 -43.77 5.09
CA GLN A 376 14.34 -43.49 5.64
C GLN A 376 13.38 -42.77 4.67
N ALA A 377 13.90 -42.10 3.64
CA ALA A 377 13.10 -41.23 2.77
C ALA A 377 13.32 -41.50 1.26
N ASP A 378 14.43 -42.12 0.87
CA ASP A 378 14.62 -42.62 -0.48
C ASP A 378 13.97 -43.98 -0.65
N TYR A 379 12.66 -43.97 -0.95
CA TYR A 379 11.89 -45.20 -1.16
C TYR A 379 12.37 -46.02 -2.37
N SER A 380 13.23 -45.46 -3.24
CA SER A 380 13.81 -46.19 -4.37
C SER A 380 15.00 -47.06 -3.98
N SER A 381 15.65 -46.77 -2.85
CA SER A 381 16.72 -47.60 -2.28
C SER A 381 16.22 -48.65 -1.29
N LEU A 382 14.92 -48.68 -0.98
CA LEU A 382 14.32 -49.65 -0.07
C LEU A 382 13.93 -50.94 -0.81
N VAL A 383 14.22 -52.08 -0.19
CA VAL A 383 13.90 -53.40 -0.76
C VAL A 383 12.51 -53.84 -0.31
N HIS A 384 11.72 -54.42 -1.21
CA HIS A 384 10.42 -55.01 -0.85
C HIS A 384 10.58 -56.16 0.13
N VAL A 385 9.81 -56.13 1.23
CA VAL A 385 9.86 -57.11 2.33
C VAL A 385 9.63 -58.57 1.89
N PHE A 386 8.96 -58.80 0.76
CA PHE A 386 8.57 -60.13 0.29
C PHE A 386 9.28 -60.60 -1.00
N ASN A 387 10.23 -59.83 -1.53
CA ASN A 387 11.08 -60.30 -2.63
C ASN A 387 12.42 -60.76 -2.07
N LYS A 388 12.50 -62.04 -1.67
CA LYS A 388 13.75 -62.79 -1.63
C LYS A 388 13.74 -63.73 -2.83
N GLU A 389 14.52 -63.35 -3.84
CA GLU A 389 14.81 -64.01 -5.12
C GLU A 389 13.61 -64.54 -5.94
#